data_AF-A0A812CIQ8-F1
#
_entry.id   AF-A0A812CIQ8-F1
#
_cell.length_a   1.000
_cell.length_b   1.000
_cell.length_c   1.000
_cell.angle_alpha   90.00
_cell.angle_beta   90.00
_cell.angle_gamma   90.00
#
_symmetry.space_group_name_H-M   'P 1'
#
loop_
_entity.id
_entity.type
_entity.pdbx_description
1 polymer ?
#
loop_
_entity_poly.entity_id
_entity_poly.type
_entity_poly.pdbx_seq_one_letter_code
_entity_poly.pdbx_strand_id
1 'polypeptide(L)'
;MSLLLFSLLESDRCFSCGSINKRKKESKDFQIVNGLFIYLAFHPSSTVDDSKRLRALVNAKLIEGDVSAAVRVLASSDTILATTPEVLTALRRKHPAPPSDVRFVQMENNDSNIEISKEAMVAALKSFSGSSSGGVDGLRPGHIKDLISAHTAEADTPTCSRLNIFSQLNGFKKKDGGIRPIAVGNIFRRLAAKIACRVVVKEIGHELRPVQLGVGIQGGCEAAVHATRSFFENTSPVSPRILLKLDMKNAFNSIRRDHTLEVCHQRTPSIFKLAHLSYSHPSMLIASDNIISSATGIQQGDPLGPLLFAMAVDGVARSIASPFNIWYLDDATLGGSIEAVAADLRRVIPALSLLGLEINSSKSEIINLNYSADDFESAIRDIRLILEDIKITPKEELHILGSPVFPMAIRECLDTKHVILTRMTEKLQLIDAHQPSSS
;
A
#
# COMPACT_ATOMS: atom_id res chain seq x y z
N MET A 1 -9.24 -13.90 -29.01
CA MET A 1 -8.97 -13.65 -27.58
C MET A 1 -7.61 -14.15 -27.09
N SER A 2 -6.94 -15.13 -27.74
CA SER A 2 -5.52 -15.48 -27.47
C SER A 2 -4.51 -14.65 -28.29
N LEU A 3 -4.89 -14.20 -29.49
CA LEU A 3 -4.07 -13.33 -30.37
C LEU A 3 -3.97 -11.86 -29.94
N LEU A 4 -4.72 -11.44 -28.92
CA LEU A 4 -4.90 -10.03 -28.57
C LEU A 4 -3.80 -9.47 -27.66
N LEU A 5 -2.93 -10.31 -27.06
CA LEU A 5 -1.70 -9.80 -26.42
C LEU A 5 -0.52 -9.74 -27.40
N PHE A 6 -0.50 -10.58 -28.45
CA PHE A 6 0.63 -10.70 -29.37
C PHE A 6 0.64 -9.62 -30.48
N SER A 7 -0.54 -9.22 -30.97
CA SER A 7 -0.66 -8.10 -31.94
C SER A 7 -0.34 -6.72 -31.35
N LEU A 8 -0.14 -6.61 -30.03
CA LEU A 8 0.00 -5.34 -29.31
C LEU A 8 1.44 -4.85 -29.14
N LEU A 9 2.43 -5.62 -29.60
CA LEU A 9 3.84 -5.24 -29.54
C LEU A 9 4.36 -4.60 -30.86
N GLU A 10 3.58 -4.62 -31.95
CA GLU A 10 4.07 -4.23 -33.29
C GLU A 10 3.34 -3.04 -33.96
N SER A 11 2.28 -2.45 -33.39
CA SER A 11 1.49 -1.43 -34.11
C SER A 11 1.77 0.03 -33.69
N ASP A 12 2.49 0.76 -34.54
CA ASP A 12 2.83 2.19 -34.45
C ASP A 12 1.68 3.19 -34.73
N ARG A 13 0.42 2.85 -34.44
CA ARG A 13 -0.70 3.74 -34.79
C ARG A 13 -1.15 4.64 -33.64
N CYS A 14 -0.74 5.91 -33.70
CA CYS A 14 -1.35 7.03 -32.97
C CYS A 14 -2.79 7.28 -33.47
N PHE A 15 -3.77 7.35 -32.57
CA PHE A 15 -5.12 7.82 -32.91
C PHE A 15 -5.10 9.34 -33.14
N SER A 16 -5.39 9.77 -34.38
CA SER A 16 -5.77 11.15 -34.67
C SER A 16 -7.24 11.36 -34.29
N CYS A 17 -7.53 12.25 -33.35
CA CYS A 17 -8.90 12.61 -33.01
C CYS A 17 -9.45 13.64 -34.01
N GLY A 18 -10.55 13.31 -34.68
CA GLY A 18 -11.26 14.17 -35.62
C GLY A 18 -11.85 15.42 -34.96
N SER A 19 -12.01 16.47 -35.76
CA SER A 19 -12.37 17.83 -35.37
C SER A 19 -13.68 17.93 -34.57
N ILE A 20 -13.61 18.42 -33.33
CA ILE A 20 -14.77 18.84 -32.53
C ILE A 20 -14.89 20.37 -32.57
N ASN A 21 -16.06 20.84 -32.99
CA ASN A 21 -16.43 22.24 -33.14
C ASN A 21 -16.24 23.06 -31.85
N LYS A 22 -15.55 24.20 -31.99
CA LYS A 22 -15.30 25.21 -30.93
C LYS A 22 -16.61 25.74 -30.35
N ARG A 23 -16.91 25.40 -29.09
CA ARG A 23 -17.71 26.26 -28.19
C ARG A 23 -16.85 26.69 -27.02
N LYS A 24 -16.79 28.01 -26.79
CA LYS A 24 -16.04 28.70 -25.74
C LYS A 24 -16.28 28.04 -24.37
N LYS A 25 -15.23 27.49 -23.77
CA LYS A 25 -15.16 27.15 -22.34
C LYS A 25 -13.70 27.26 -21.90
N GLU A 26 -13.52 27.79 -20.70
CA GLU A 26 -12.27 28.21 -20.05
C GLU A 26 -11.07 27.29 -20.34
N SER A 27 -9.93 27.90 -20.72
CA SER A 27 -8.67 27.22 -21.01
C SER A 27 -8.23 26.38 -19.83
N LYS A 28 -8.20 25.05 -20.01
CA LYS A 28 -7.43 24.14 -19.15
C LYS A 28 -6.07 23.98 -19.83
N ASP A 29 -5.01 24.35 -19.14
CA ASP A 29 -3.66 24.35 -19.72
C ASP A 29 -3.13 22.92 -19.87
N PHE A 30 -3.06 22.45 -21.11
CA PHE A 30 -2.33 21.25 -21.50
C PHE A 30 -0.89 21.67 -21.83
N GLN A 31 0.09 20.95 -21.30
CA GLN A 31 1.49 21.06 -21.75
C GLN A 31 1.94 19.79 -22.45
N ILE A 32 2.75 19.97 -23.49
CA ILE A 32 3.43 18.91 -24.21
C ILE A 32 4.83 18.78 -23.60
N VAL A 33 5.11 17.64 -22.96
CA VAL A 33 6.48 17.28 -22.55
C VAL A 33 6.86 16.03 -23.33
N ASN A 34 7.92 16.11 -24.14
CA ASN A 34 8.40 15.01 -24.99
C ASN A 34 7.33 14.36 -25.89
N GLY A 35 6.42 15.16 -26.44
CA GLY A 35 5.39 14.67 -27.37
C GLY A 35 4.18 13.97 -26.72
N LEU A 36 4.09 13.92 -25.40
CA LEU A 36 2.92 13.38 -24.68
C LEU A 36 2.06 14.51 -24.08
N PHE A 37 0.73 14.41 -24.24
CA PHE A 37 -0.22 15.28 -23.55
C PHE A 37 -0.29 14.89 -22.06
N ILE A 38 0.13 15.79 -21.17
CA ILE A 38 0.05 15.60 -19.72
C ILE A 38 -1.11 16.43 -19.19
N TYR A 39 -2.03 15.78 -18.45
CA TYR A 39 -3.10 16.48 -17.74
C TYR A 39 -2.57 16.99 -16.40
N LEU A 40 -2.37 18.30 -16.28
CA LEU A 40 -2.08 18.93 -14.99
C LEU A 40 -3.38 19.01 -14.19
N ALA A 41 -3.53 18.14 -13.20
CA ALA A 41 -4.63 18.25 -12.26
C ALA A 41 -4.52 19.56 -11.48
N PHE A 42 -5.56 20.39 -11.57
CA PHE A 42 -5.70 21.64 -10.83
C PHE A 42 -5.36 21.44 -9.34
N HIS A 43 -4.32 22.12 -8.86
CA HIS A 43 -4.03 22.23 -7.43
C HIS A 43 -4.59 23.57 -6.94
N PRO A 44 -5.50 23.57 -5.95
CA PRO A 44 -5.98 24.82 -5.37
C PRO A 44 -4.82 25.57 -4.70
N SER A 45 -4.76 26.89 -4.90
CA SER A 45 -3.83 27.78 -4.21
C SER A 45 -4.03 27.72 -2.69
N SER A 46 -2.94 28.01 -1.96
CA SER A 46 -2.78 27.81 -0.52
C SER A 46 -3.50 28.82 0.39
N THR A 47 -4.73 29.24 0.06
CA THR A 47 -5.53 30.15 0.91
C THR A 47 -7.05 29.91 0.87
N VAL A 48 -7.50 28.71 0.50
CA VAL A 48 -8.94 28.36 0.57
C VAL A 48 -9.26 27.84 1.98
N ASP A 49 -10.21 28.49 2.66
CA ASP A 49 -10.85 28.05 3.91
C ASP A 49 -11.04 26.52 3.93
N ASP A 50 -10.40 25.85 4.90
CA ASP A 50 -10.39 24.39 5.03
C ASP A 50 -11.81 23.81 5.04
N SER A 51 -12.79 24.57 5.56
CA SER A 51 -14.21 24.20 5.58
C SER A 51 -14.79 24.13 4.16
N LYS A 52 -14.48 25.11 3.30
CA LYS A 52 -14.91 25.13 1.89
C LYS A 52 -14.27 24.00 1.10
N ARG A 53 -12.98 23.74 1.32
CA ARG A 53 -12.27 22.62 0.66
C ARG A 53 -12.89 21.28 1.06
N LEU A 54 -13.14 21.07 2.35
CA LEU A 54 -13.78 19.86 2.86
C LEU A 54 -15.16 19.66 2.23
N ARG A 55 -16.01 20.71 2.22
CA ARG A 55 -17.33 20.68 1.59
C ARG A 55 -17.26 20.30 0.12
N ALA A 56 -16.37 20.93 -0.64
CA ALA A 56 -16.20 20.65 -2.06
C ALA A 56 -15.79 19.19 -2.32
N LEU A 57 -14.89 18.64 -1.50
CA LEU A 57 -14.46 17.24 -1.60
C LEU A 57 -15.60 16.26 -1.29
N VAL A 58 -16.38 16.51 -0.24
CA VAL A 58 -17.53 15.65 0.12
C VAL A 58 -18.59 15.72 -0.96
N ASN A 59 -18.97 16.92 -1.41
CA ASN A 59 -19.97 17.08 -2.48
C ASN A 59 -19.53 16.41 -3.77
N ALA A 60 -18.25 16.49 -4.15
CA ALA A 60 -17.72 15.78 -5.31
C ALA A 60 -17.93 14.26 -5.20
N LYS A 61 -17.73 13.67 -4.01
CA LYS A 61 -17.96 12.23 -3.78
C LYS A 61 -19.43 11.83 -3.80
N LEU A 62 -20.31 12.70 -3.30
CA LEU A 62 -21.76 12.49 -3.37
C LEU A 62 -22.28 12.57 -4.80
N ILE A 63 -21.81 13.54 -5.60
CA ILE A 63 -22.13 13.66 -7.03
C ILE A 63 -21.66 12.43 -7.80
N GLU A 64 -20.51 11.87 -7.45
CA GLU A 64 -20.00 10.60 -7.99
C GLU A 64 -20.75 9.35 -7.47
N GLY A 65 -21.78 9.51 -6.63
CA GLY A 65 -22.57 8.42 -6.05
C GLY A 65 -21.85 7.58 -4.99
N ASP A 66 -20.65 7.99 -4.55
CA ASP A 66 -19.82 7.25 -3.59
C ASP A 66 -20.01 7.81 -2.17
N VAL A 67 -21.17 7.51 -1.58
CA VAL A 67 -21.53 7.92 -0.22
C VAL A 67 -20.51 7.44 0.80
N SER A 68 -19.99 6.22 0.63
CA SER A 68 -18.94 5.69 1.51
C SER A 68 -17.65 6.51 1.42
N ALA A 69 -17.25 6.98 0.24
CA ALA A 69 -16.10 7.88 0.09
C ALA A 69 -16.36 9.25 0.72
N ALA A 70 -17.56 9.80 0.57
CA ALA A 70 -17.95 11.04 1.22
C ALA A 70 -17.82 10.94 2.76
N VAL A 71 -18.34 9.86 3.35
CA VAL A 71 -18.21 9.58 4.79
C VAL A 71 -16.75 9.40 5.18
N ARG A 72 -15.94 8.70 4.37
CA ARG A 72 -14.49 8.57 4.63
C ARG A 72 -13.77 9.92 4.63
N VAL A 73 -14.09 10.82 3.71
CA VAL A 73 -13.50 12.18 3.66
C VAL A 73 -13.85 12.96 4.93
N LEU A 74 -15.09 12.85 5.42
CA LEU A 74 -15.50 13.46 6.69
C LEU A 74 -14.75 12.88 7.89
N ALA A 75 -14.68 11.56 7.96
CA ALA A 75 -14.01 10.83 9.04
C ALA A 75 -12.50 11.02 9.06
N SER A 76 -11.90 11.28 7.89
CA SER A 76 -10.46 11.29 7.74
C SER A 76 -9.81 12.53 8.38
N SER A 77 -8.66 12.29 9.01
CA SER A 77 -7.68 13.31 9.38
C SER A 77 -6.49 13.33 8.41
N ASP A 78 -6.50 12.49 7.38
CA ASP A 78 -5.40 12.39 6.43
C ASP A 78 -5.35 13.64 5.56
N THR A 79 -4.16 14.21 5.45
CA THR A 79 -3.92 15.41 4.65
C THR A 79 -2.96 15.08 3.52
N ILE A 80 -3.38 15.36 2.29
CA ILE A 80 -2.47 15.41 1.14
C ILE A 80 -1.66 16.69 1.25
N LEU A 81 -0.34 16.53 1.29
CA LEU A 81 0.61 17.63 1.36
C LEU A 81 0.77 18.27 -0.02
N ALA A 82 0.81 19.60 -0.05
CA ALA A 82 1.23 20.32 -1.25
C ALA A 82 2.70 20.00 -1.56
N THR A 83 3.06 19.96 -2.85
CA THR A 83 4.41 19.65 -3.32
C THR A 83 5.34 20.85 -3.12
N THR A 84 5.66 21.20 -1.89
CA THR A 84 6.70 22.20 -1.58
C THR A 84 8.10 21.60 -1.78
N PRO A 85 9.17 22.40 -1.88
CA PRO A 85 10.54 21.89 -1.98
C PRO A 85 10.93 20.93 -0.85
N GLU A 86 10.45 21.15 0.37
CA GLU A 86 10.69 20.30 1.54
C GLU A 86 9.97 18.95 1.39
N VAL A 87 8.70 18.98 0.98
CA VAL A 87 7.91 17.76 0.70
C VAL A 87 8.55 16.97 -0.43
N LEU A 88 8.98 17.63 -1.51
CA LEU A 88 9.65 17.00 -2.63
C LEU A 88 10.98 16.35 -2.21
N THR A 89 11.77 17.03 -1.39
CA THR A 89 13.02 16.48 -0.84
C THR A 89 12.74 15.24 0.01
N ALA A 90 11.72 15.29 0.87
CA ALA A 90 11.31 14.16 1.67
C ALA A 90 10.78 12.99 0.82
N LEU A 91 10.02 13.27 -0.24
CA LEU A 91 9.57 12.25 -1.21
C LEU A 91 10.77 11.62 -1.94
N ARG A 92 11.76 12.41 -2.37
CA ARG A 92 12.99 11.88 -2.99
C ARG A 92 13.75 10.97 -2.03
N ARG A 93 13.89 11.35 -0.75
CA ARG A 93 14.52 10.51 0.29
C ARG A 93 13.79 9.18 0.51
N LYS A 94 12.49 9.08 0.19
CA LYS A 94 11.72 7.84 0.29
C LYS A 94 11.91 6.91 -0.91
N HIS A 95 12.58 7.33 -1.98
CA HIS A 95 12.81 6.53 -3.18
C HIS A 95 14.31 6.36 -3.40
N PRO A 96 14.92 5.33 -2.79
CA PRO A 96 16.37 5.10 -2.91
C PRO A 96 16.77 4.69 -4.33
N ALA A 97 18.04 4.90 -4.63
CA ALA A 97 18.70 4.36 -5.82
C ALA A 97 18.73 2.81 -5.77
N PRO A 98 18.87 2.13 -6.92
CA PRO A 98 19.08 0.70 -6.93
C PRO A 98 20.45 0.36 -6.31
N PRO A 99 20.60 -0.79 -5.64
CA PRO A 99 21.91 -1.23 -5.14
C PRO A 99 22.88 -1.46 -6.30
N SER A 100 24.19 -1.47 -6.03
CA SER A 100 25.21 -1.63 -7.09
C SER A 100 25.28 -3.05 -7.67
N ASP A 101 24.82 -4.04 -6.91
CA ASP A 101 24.85 -5.47 -7.21
C ASP A 101 23.47 -6.00 -7.66
N VAL A 102 22.66 -5.18 -8.33
CA VAL A 102 21.35 -5.61 -8.84
C VAL A 102 21.50 -6.76 -9.82
N ARG A 103 20.73 -7.82 -9.60
CA ARG A 103 20.65 -8.96 -10.52
C ARG A 103 19.60 -8.68 -11.59
N PHE A 104 19.94 -8.96 -12.83
CA PHE A 104 18.99 -8.84 -13.94
C PHE A 104 18.15 -10.10 -14.04
N VAL A 105 16.84 -9.97 -13.80
CA VAL A 105 15.88 -11.06 -13.96
C VAL A 105 15.32 -10.99 -15.37
N GLN A 106 15.67 -11.95 -16.22
CA GLN A 106 15.19 -12.01 -17.60
C GLN A 106 13.77 -12.52 -17.67
N MET A 107 12.99 -11.95 -18.59
CA MET A 107 11.70 -12.50 -19.00
C MET A 107 11.94 -13.44 -20.17
N GLU A 108 11.45 -14.67 -20.07
CA GLU A 108 11.58 -15.68 -21.11
C GLU A 108 10.33 -15.73 -22.00
N ASN A 109 10.50 -16.12 -23.26
CA ASN A 109 9.36 -16.26 -24.18
C ASN A 109 8.36 -17.34 -23.72
N ASN A 110 8.83 -18.33 -22.97
CA ASN A 110 8.02 -19.44 -22.45
C ASN A 110 7.29 -19.10 -21.15
N ASP A 111 7.50 -17.91 -20.58
CA ASP A 111 6.76 -17.49 -19.39
C ASP A 111 5.26 -17.52 -19.67
N SER A 112 4.49 -18.11 -18.75
CA SER A 112 3.05 -18.27 -18.91
C SER A 112 2.32 -16.93 -18.93
N ASN A 113 1.29 -16.81 -19.76
CA ASN A 113 0.34 -15.70 -19.70
C ASN A 113 -0.85 -16.07 -18.81
N ILE A 114 -1.40 -15.07 -18.11
CA ILE A 114 -2.68 -15.25 -17.41
C ILE A 114 -3.80 -15.22 -18.45
N GLU A 115 -4.60 -16.26 -18.49
CA GLU A 115 -5.89 -16.23 -19.19
C GLU A 115 -6.96 -15.61 -18.30
N ILE A 116 -7.65 -14.58 -18.81
CA ILE A 116 -8.61 -13.80 -18.04
C ILE A 116 -9.97 -13.85 -18.73
N SER A 117 -10.99 -14.31 -18.02
CA SER A 117 -12.37 -14.24 -18.52
C SER A 117 -12.91 -12.82 -18.45
N LYS A 118 -13.89 -12.51 -19.32
CA LYS A 118 -14.58 -11.21 -19.32
C LYS A 118 -15.24 -10.94 -17.96
N GLU A 119 -15.80 -11.99 -17.36
CA GLU A 119 -16.47 -11.94 -16.06
C GLU A 119 -15.50 -11.58 -14.95
N ALA A 120 -14.30 -12.19 -14.95
CA ALA A 120 -13.25 -11.90 -13.97
C ALA A 120 -12.75 -10.45 -14.09
N MET A 121 -12.55 -9.96 -15.32
CA MET A 121 -12.17 -8.57 -15.60
C MET A 121 -13.25 -7.60 -15.10
N VAL A 122 -14.52 -7.83 -15.44
CA VAL A 122 -15.64 -6.98 -15.00
C VAL A 122 -15.78 -6.99 -13.47
N ALA A 123 -15.65 -8.17 -12.84
CA ALA A 123 -15.68 -8.28 -11.39
C ALA A 123 -14.50 -7.53 -10.73
N ALA A 124 -13.32 -7.52 -11.34
CA ALA A 124 -12.18 -6.77 -10.84
C ALA A 124 -12.40 -5.27 -10.95
N LEU A 125 -12.88 -4.80 -12.10
CA LEU A 125 -13.23 -3.40 -12.32
C LEU A 125 -14.32 -2.91 -11.35
N LYS A 126 -15.40 -3.69 -11.18
CA LYS A 126 -16.51 -3.36 -10.27
C LYS A 126 -16.04 -3.17 -8.83
N SER A 127 -15.02 -3.92 -8.40
CA SER A 127 -14.46 -3.83 -7.04
C SER A 127 -13.60 -2.59 -6.76
N PHE A 128 -13.29 -1.76 -7.75
CA PHE A 128 -12.73 -0.45 -7.47
C PHE A 128 -13.84 0.50 -7.01
N SER A 129 -13.54 1.39 -6.06
CA SER A 129 -14.41 2.56 -5.85
C SER A 129 -14.39 3.42 -7.11
N GLY A 130 -15.57 3.84 -7.58
CA GLY A 130 -15.69 4.68 -8.78
C GLY A 130 -14.95 6.02 -8.62
N SER A 131 -14.95 6.53 -7.39
CA SER A 131 -14.34 7.78 -6.98
C SER A 131 -12.83 7.71 -6.71
N SER A 132 -12.21 6.54 -6.89
CA SER A 132 -10.76 6.37 -6.69
C SER A 132 -9.96 7.21 -7.68
N SER A 133 -8.86 7.80 -7.21
CA SER A 133 -7.99 8.65 -8.03
C SER A 133 -7.47 7.92 -9.27
N GLY A 134 -7.33 8.68 -10.36
CA GLY A 134 -6.68 8.24 -11.59
C GLY A 134 -5.16 8.41 -11.53
N GLY A 135 -4.47 7.84 -12.51
CA GLY A 135 -3.03 8.07 -12.70
C GLY A 135 -2.78 9.42 -13.39
N VAL A 136 -1.60 9.55 -14.01
CA VAL A 136 -1.16 10.77 -14.72
C VAL A 136 -2.09 11.14 -15.88
N ASP A 137 -2.79 10.16 -16.46
CA ASP A 137 -3.76 10.35 -17.54
C ASP A 137 -5.14 10.85 -17.05
N GLY A 138 -5.36 10.89 -15.74
CA GLY A 138 -6.63 11.31 -15.13
C GLY A 138 -7.77 10.31 -15.27
N LEU A 139 -7.58 9.15 -15.91
CA LEU A 139 -8.62 8.13 -16.03
C LEU A 139 -8.89 7.46 -14.67
N ARG A 140 -10.16 7.45 -14.27
CA ARG A 140 -10.63 6.88 -13.00
C ARG A 140 -11.39 5.58 -13.25
N PRO A 141 -11.52 4.70 -12.23
CA PRO A 141 -12.36 3.52 -12.37
C PRO A 141 -13.81 3.84 -12.74
N GLY A 142 -14.37 4.96 -12.25
CA GLY A 142 -15.70 5.43 -12.64
C GLY A 142 -15.83 5.61 -14.14
N HIS A 143 -14.89 6.33 -14.77
CA HIS A 143 -14.90 6.53 -16.23
C HIS A 143 -14.91 5.21 -17.01
N ILE A 144 -14.11 4.24 -16.58
CA ILE A 144 -14.06 2.93 -17.25
C ILE A 144 -15.36 2.14 -17.03
N LYS A 145 -15.97 2.23 -15.84
CA LYS A 145 -17.27 1.60 -15.55
C LYS A 145 -18.39 2.18 -16.41
N ASP A 146 -18.38 3.49 -16.60
CA ASP A 146 -19.37 4.19 -17.43
C ASP A 146 -19.23 3.78 -18.89
N LEU A 147 -17.99 3.69 -19.40
CA LEU A 147 -17.69 3.27 -20.77
C LEU A 147 -18.15 1.83 -21.08
N ILE A 148 -18.09 0.92 -20.11
CA ILE A 148 -18.53 -0.48 -20.31
C ILE A 148 -19.99 -0.72 -19.89
N SER A 149 -20.71 0.33 -19.50
CA SER A 149 -22.11 0.21 -19.09
C SER A 149 -22.98 -0.17 -20.29
N ALA A 150 -24.13 -0.82 -20.04
CA ALA A 150 -25.02 -1.27 -21.12
C ALA A 150 -25.61 -0.11 -21.96
N HIS A 151 -25.44 1.14 -21.53
CA HIS A 151 -25.97 2.34 -22.18
C HIS A 151 -25.00 2.93 -23.21
N THR A 152 -23.73 2.52 -23.17
CA THR A 152 -22.72 2.81 -24.19
C THR A 152 -22.62 1.59 -25.11
N ALA A 153 -23.49 1.57 -26.14
CA ALA A 153 -23.51 0.53 -27.16
C ALA A 153 -22.14 0.40 -27.86
N GLU A 154 -21.69 -0.84 -28.07
CA GLU A 154 -20.57 -1.24 -28.95
C GLU A 154 -19.19 -0.62 -28.64
N ALA A 155 -18.86 -0.35 -27.37
CA ALA A 155 -17.46 -0.12 -27.02
C ALA A 155 -16.72 -1.46 -26.89
N ASP A 156 -15.92 -1.81 -27.91
CA ASP A 156 -14.87 -2.83 -27.78
C ASP A 156 -14.03 -2.54 -26.53
N THR A 157 -13.65 -3.59 -25.80
CA THR A 157 -12.81 -3.48 -24.60
C THR A 157 -11.61 -2.58 -24.90
N PRO A 158 -11.39 -1.46 -24.16
CA PRO A 158 -10.32 -0.53 -24.46
C PRO A 158 -8.96 -1.24 -24.42
N THR A 159 -8.38 -1.43 -25.59
CA THR A 159 -7.08 -2.08 -25.76
C THR A 159 -6.00 -1.03 -25.52
N CYS A 160 -5.44 -1.00 -24.31
CA CYS A 160 -4.31 -0.12 -24.01
C CYS A 160 -3.02 -0.77 -24.52
N SER A 161 -2.55 -0.35 -25.69
CA SER A 161 -1.34 -0.87 -26.35
C SER A 161 -0.04 -0.58 -25.59
N ARG A 162 -0.07 0.29 -24.57
CA ARG A 162 1.07 0.56 -23.69
C ARG A 162 0.58 0.73 -22.27
N LEU A 163 0.88 -0.24 -21.40
CA LEU A 163 0.79 -0.03 -19.96
C LEU A 163 1.71 1.13 -19.60
N ASN A 164 1.13 2.32 -19.43
CA ASN A 164 1.89 3.47 -19.00
C ASN A 164 2.32 3.21 -17.54
N ILE A 165 3.61 2.94 -17.35
CA ILE A 165 4.20 2.61 -16.05
C ILE A 165 4.35 3.83 -15.14
N PHE A 166 4.05 5.04 -15.65
CA PHE A 166 4.06 6.24 -14.84
C PHE A 166 2.95 6.22 -13.78
N SER A 167 3.29 6.75 -12.61
CA SER A 167 2.35 6.86 -11.48
C SER A 167 2.32 8.30 -10.98
N GLN A 168 1.11 8.78 -10.66
CA GLN A 168 0.94 10.04 -9.95
C GLN A 168 1.35 9.84 -8.50
N LEU A 169 2.33 10.60 -8.02
CA LEU A 169 2.83 10.53 -6.65
C LEU A 169 2.19 11.62 -5.79
N ASN A 170 1.61 11.21 -4.66
CA ASN A 170 1.04 12.10 -3.67
C ASN A 170 1.68 11.82 -2.30
N GLY A 171 2.07 12.88 -1.58
CA GLY A 171 2.57 12.78 -0.21
C GLY A 171 1.44 12.94 0.80
N PHE A 172 1.21 11.93 1.64
CA PHE A 172 0.26 12.01 2.75
C PHE A 172 0.99 12.28 4.06
N LYS A 173 0.43 13.17 4.88
CA LYS A 173 0.93 13.42 6.24
C LYS A 173 0.66 12.22 7.13
N LYS A 174 1.70 11.67 7.75
CA LYS A 174 1.57 10.65 8.80
C LYS A 174 1.27 11.31 10.14
N LYS A 175 0.71 10.53 11.07
CA LYS A 175 0.43 10.96 12.45
C LYS A 175 1.70 11.39 13.21
N ASP A 176 2.82 10.74 12.93
CA ASP A 176 4.15 11.02 13.51
C ASP A 176 4.87 12.22 12.86
N GLY A 177 4.18 12.98 12.00
CA GLY A 177 4.77 14.09 11.24
C GLY A 177 5.55 13.67 10.00
N GLY A 178 5.76 12.36 9.77
CA GLY A 178 6.40 11.85 8.57
C GLY A 178 5.54 11.95 7.32
N ILE A 179 6.09 11.53 6.18
CA ILE A 179 5.39 11.51 4.88
C ILE A 179 5.23 10.07 4.40
N ARG A 180 4.02 9.74 3.93
CA ARG A 180 3.68 8.48 3.25
C ARG A 180 3.48 8.76 1.75
N PRO A 181 4.42 8.32 0.88
CA PRO A 181 4.24 8.43 -0.56
C PRO A 181 3.19 7.42 -1.04
N ILE A 182 2.24 7.85 -1.85
CA ILE A 182 1.30 6.97 -2.55
C ILE A 182 1.43 7.22 -4.05
N ALA A 183 1.86 6.19 -4.78
CA ALA A 183 2.00 6.16 -6.22
C ALA A 183 0.73 5.55 -6.83
N VAL A 184 -0.07 6.39 -7.47
CA VAL A 184 -1.30 6.00 -8.15
C VAL A 184 -0.98 5.73 -9.62
N GLY A 185 -0.86 4.44 -9.95
CA GLY A 185 -0.72 4.00 -11.33
C GLY A 185 -1.98 4.25 -12.16
N ASN A 186 -1.83 4.18 -13.47
CA ASN A 186 -2.95 4.17 -14.42
C ASN A 186 -3.98 3.08 -14.06
N ILE A 187 -5.27 3.34 -14.33
CA ILE A 187 -6.35 2.37 -14.10
C ILE A 187 -6.12 1.02 -14.80
N PHE A 188 -5.59 0.98 -16.02
CA PHE A 188 -5.33 -0.28 -16.73
C PHE A 188 -4.24 -1.11 -16.03
N ARG A 189 -3.17 -0.46 -15.55
CA ARG A 189 -2.13 -1.11 -14.72
C ARG A 189 -2.73 -1.67 -13.43
N ARG A 190 -3.51 -0.85 -12.72
CA ARG A 190 -4.14 -1.25 -11.46
C ARG A 190 -5.16 -2.37 -11.66
N LEU A 191 -5.89 -2.36 -12.77
CA LEU A 191 -6.84 -3.41 -13.11
C LEU A 191 -6.12 -4.72 -13.40
N ALA A 192 -5.07 -4.70 -14.22
CA ALA A 192 -4.24 -5.87 -14.48
C ALA A 192 -3.63 -6.43 -13.18
N ALA A 193 -3.05 -5.56 -12.34
CA ALA A 193 -2.50 -5.92 -11.03
C ALA A 193 -3.55 -6.58 -10.12
N LYS A 194 -4.78 -6.04 -10.10
CA LYS A 194 -5.87 -6.58 -9.29
C LYS A 194 -6.37 -7.92 -9.80
N ILE A 195 -6.45 -8.12 -11.11
CA ILE A 195 -6.82 -9.40 -11.71
C ILE A 195 -5.75 -10.44 -11.41
N ALA A 196 -4.48 -10.13 -11.69
CA ALA A 196 -3.35 -11.00 -11.42
C ALA A 196 -3.30 -11.42 -9.94
N CYS A 197 -3.45 -10.47 -9.02
CA CYS A 197 -3.52 -10.75 -7.59
C CYS A 197 -4.66 -11.74 -7.28
N ARG A 198 -5.88 -11.53 -7.79
CA ARG A 198 -7.02 -12.44 -7.55
C ARG A 198 -6.78 -13.88 -8.03
N VAL A 199 -6.01 -14.07 -9.09
CA VAL A 199 -5.72 -15.40 -9.63
C VAL A 199 -4.89 -16.22 -8.62
N VAL A 200 -3.88 -15.60 -7.99
CA VAL A 200 -2.91 -16.35 -7.17
C VAL A 200 -3.10 -16.16 -5.66
N VAL A 201 -3.78 -15.10 -5.21
CA VAL A 201 -3.82 -14.69 -3.79
C VAL A 201 -4.39 -15.73 -2.85
N LYS A 202 -5.33 -16.57 -3.31
CA LYS A 202 -5.92 -17.63 -2.47
C LYS A 202 -4.91 -18.72 -2.15
N GLU A 203 -4.17 -19.17 -3.16
CA GLU A 203 -3.14 -20.22 -3.03
C GLU A 203 -1.95 -19.70 -2.24
N ILE A 204 -1.42 -18.53 -2.63
CA ILE A 204 -0.27 -17.92 -1.95
C ILE A 204 -0.64 -17.53 -0.51
N GLY A 205 -1.83 -16.98 -0.27
CA GLY A 205 -2.30 -16.72 1.10
C GLY A 205 -2.31 -18.01 1.93
N HIS A 206 -2.81 -19.11 1.39
CA HIS A 206 -2.79 -20.41 2.08
C HIS A 206 -1.36 -20.85 2.42
N GLU A 207 -0.44 -20.73 1.48
CA GLU A 207 0.98 -21.05 1.66
C GLU A 207 1.64 -20.19 2.73
N LEU A 208 1.37 -18.88 2.75
CA LEU A 208 1.96 -17.88 3.65
C LEU A 208 1.60 -18.08 5.13
N ARG A 209 0.52 -18.80 5.44
CA ARG A 209 0.12 -19.13 6.81
C ARG A 209 1.06 -20.16 7.47
N PRO A 210 1.12 -20.19 8.82
CA PRO A 210 0.48 -19.26 9.76
C PRO A 210 1.29 -17.97 9.99
N VAL A 211 2.48 -17.85 9.40
CA VAL A 211 3.45 -16.79 9.73
C VAL A 211 3.02 -15.44 9.13
N GLN A 212 2.71 -15.39 7.84
CA GLN A 212 2.37 -14.16 7.14
C GLN A 212 0.86 -14.08 6.91
N LEU A 213 0.23 -13.08 7.52
CA LEU A 213 -1.23 -12.90 7.58
C LEU A 213 -1.72 -11.68 6.79
N GLY A 214 -0.81 -10.90 6.20
CA GLY A 214 -1.11 -9.65 5.50
C GLY A 214 -1.75 -9.78 4.12
N VAL A 215 -1.83 -10.99 3.56
CA VAL A 215 -2.26 -11.22 2.17
C VAL A 215 -3.13 -12.46 2.04
N GLY A 216 -4.33 -12.30 1.48
CA GLY A 216 -5.20 -13.42 1.12
C GLY A 216 -5.87 -14.15 2.28
N ILE A 217 -5.69 -13.67 3.52
CA ILE A 217 -6.23 -14.30 4.72
C ILE A 217 -7.41 -13.51 5.27
N GLN A 218 -8.60 -14.11 5.21
CA GLN A 218 -9.78 -13.57 5.86
C GLN A 218 -9.58 -13.60 7.38
N GLY A 219 -9.77 -12.45 8.04
CA GLY A 219 -9.58 -12.33 9.49
C GLY A 219 -8.11 -12.36 9.94
N GLY A 220 -7.15 -12.07 9.05
CA GLY A 220 -5.72 -12.13 9.38
C GLY A 220 -5.31 -11.22 10.54
N CYS A 221 -5.87 -10.01 10.64
CA CYS A 221 -5.63 -9.11 11.76
C CYS A 221 -6.16 -9.69 13.08
N GLU A 222 -7.38 -10.22 13.05
CA GLU A 222 -8.04 -10.82 14.20
C GLU A 222 -7.29 -12.06 14.68
N ALA A 223 -6.86 -12.91 13.75
CA ALA A 223 -6.04 -14.08 14.04
C ALA A 223 -4.73 -13.69 14.73
N ALA A 224 -4.06 -12.63 14.29
CA ALA A 224 -2.85 -12.11 14.94
C ALA A 224 -3.11 -11.71 16.39
N VAL A 225 -4.18 -10.94 16.63
CA VAL A 225 -4.55 -10.46 17.97
C VAL A 225 -4.91 -11.62 18.89
N HIS A 226 -5.72 -12.57 18.42
CA HIS A 226 -6.10 -13.75 19.21
C HIS A 226 -4.91 -14.66 19.49
N ALA A 227 -4.00 -14.85 18.54
CA ALA A 227 -2.77 -15.58 18.76
C ALA A 227 -1.89 -14.89 19.81
N THR A 228 -1.75 -13.55 19.78
CA THR A 228 -1.02 -12.81 20.81
C THR A 228 -1.63 -12.99 22.20
N ARG A 229 -2.97 -12.93 22.33
CA ARG A 229 -3.67 -13.20 23.59
C ARG A 229 -3.41 -14.61 24.10
N SER A 230 -3.54 -15.60 23.23
CA SER A 230 -3.28 -17.00 23.59
C SER A 230 -1.80 -17.22 23.99
N PHE A 231 -0.86 -16.58 23.30
CA PHE A 231 0.56 -16.65 23.64
C PHE A 231 0.84 -16.08 25.04
N PHE A 232 0.15 -15.00 25.42
CA PHE A 232 0.22 -14.41 26.74
C PHE A 232 -0.40 -15.30 27.83
N GLU A 233 -1.60 -15.84 27.59
CA GLU A 233 -2.31 -16.72 28.54
C GLU A 233 -1.52 -17.99 28.87
N ASN A 234 -0.67 -18.45 27.94
CA ASN A 234 0.20 -19.62 28.12
C ASN A 234 1.58 -19.27 28.70
N THR A 235 1.73 -18.12 29.35
CA THR A 235 2.95 -17.78 30.09
C THR A 235 2.99 -18.46 31.46
N SER A 236 4.20 -18.76 31.95
CA SER A 236 4.44 -19.36 33.27
C SER A 236 5.63 -18.66 33.93
N PRO A 237 5.65 -18.50 35.27
CA PRO A 237 6.79 -17.92 35.99
C PRO A 237 8.12 -18.64 35.70
N VAL A 238 8.07 -19.95 35.37
CA VAL A 238 9.26 -20.77 35.09
C VAL A 238 9.76 -20.59 33.65
N SER A 239 8.93 -20.03 32.77
CA SER A 239 9.28 -19.76 31.37
C SER A 239 8.85 -18.34 30.99
N PRO A 240 9.55 -17.32 31.50
CA PRO A 240 9.21 -15.93 31.22
C PRO A 240 9.44 -15.60 29.74
N ARG A 241 8.65 -14.66 29.21
CA ARG A 241 8.61 -14.32 27.79
C ARG A 241 8.52 -12.82 27.58
N ILE A 242 9.01 -12.39 26.43
CA ILE A 242 8.81 -11.05 25.88
C ILE A 242 8.02 -11.13 24.58
N LEU A 243 7.49 -9.99 24.17
CA LEU A 243 7.04 -9.74 22.81
C LEU A 243 7.88 -8.63 22.20
N LEU A 244 8.26 -8.79 20.94
CA LEU A 244 9.06 -7.84 20.18
C LEU A 244 8.34 -7.49 18.88
N LYS A 245 7.95 -6.22 18.72
CA LYS A 245 7.38 -5.68 17.48
C LYS A 245 8.48 -4.96 16.71
N LEU A 246 8.67 -5.33 15.45
CA LEU A 246 9.67 -4.75 14.57
C LEU A 246 8.99 -3.83 13.55
N ASP A 247 9.45 -2.58 13.47
CA ASP A 247 9.09 -1.62 12.42
C ASP A 247 10.21 -1.58 11.38
N MET A 248 9.86 -1.56 10.09
CA MET A 248 10.85 -1.48 9.00
C MET A 248 10.91 -0.07 8.41
N LYS A 249 12.11 0.46 8.23
CA LYS A 249 12.32 1.78 7.64
C LYS A 249 11.92 1.74 6.16
N ASN A 250 10.84 2.44 5.81
CA ASN A 250 10.45 2.68 4.40
C ASN A 250 10.34 1.37 3.58
N ALA A 251 9.82 0.30 4.20
CA ALA A 251 9.97 -1.07 3.73
C ALA A 251 9.60 -1.26 2.25
N PHE A 252 8.38 -0.87 1.88
CA PHE A 252 7.87 -0.99 0.51
C PHE A 252 8.78 -0.35 -0.53
N ASN A 253 9.32 0.85 -0.28
CA ASN A 253 10.17 1.53 -1.26
C ASN A 253 11.64 1.08 -1.21
N SER A 254 12.02 0.26 -0.22
CA SER A 254 13.42 -0.14 0.01
C SER A 254 13.68 -1.60 -0.37
N ILE A 255 12.65 -2.45 -0.37
CA ILE A 255 12.81 -3.86 -0.76
C ILE A 255 13.39 -3.99 -2.17
N ARG A 256 14.31 -4.94 -2.32
CA ARG A 256 15.02 -5.22 -3.56
C ARG A 256 14.11 -5.79 -4.64
N ARG A 257 14.12 -5.16 -5.82
CA ARG A 257 13.27 -5.56 -6.95
C ARG A 257 13.76 -6.85 -7.62
N ASP A 258 15.07 -7.05 -7.72
CA ASP A 258 15.65 -8.27 -8.27
C ASP A 258 15.20 -9.50 -7.47
N HIS A 259 15.38 -9.47 -6.15
CA HIS A 259 14.87 -10.52 -5.24
C HIS A 259 13.36 -10.70 -5.36
N THR A 260 12.59 -9.60 -5.36
CA THR A 260 11.13 -9.66 -5.50
C THR A 260 10.69 -10.34 -6.80
N LEU A 261 11.38 -10.04 -7.91
CA LEU A 261 11.09 -10.61 -9.22
C LEU A 261 11.50 -12.09 -9.32
N GLU A 262 12.65 -12.48 -8.74
CA GLU A 262 13.08 -13.88 -8.64
C GLU A 262 12.05 -14.71 -7.87
N VAL A 263 11.61 -14.23 -6.71
CA VAL A 263 10.59 -14.91 -5.89
C VAL A 263 9.26 -14.99 -6.63
N CYS A 264 8.86 -13.92 -7.32
CA CYS A 264 7.64 -13.90 -8.12
C CYS A 264 7.68 -14.92 -9.28
N HIS A 265 8.81 -15.01 -9.97
CA HIS A 265 9.03 -15.98 -11.04
C HIS A 265 8.94 -17.42 -10.52
N GLN A 266 9.56 -17.70 -9.37
CA GLN A 266 9.60 -19.04 -8.78
C GLN A 266 8.24 -19.48 -8.21
N ARG A 267 7.55 -18.60 -7.47
CA ARG A 267 6.33 -18.96 -6.72
C ARG A 267 5.05 -18.73 -7.51
N THR A 268 5.06 -17.76 -8.42
CA THR A 268 3.87 -17.34 -9.17
C THR A 268 4.20 -17.00 -10.62
N PRO A 269 4.74 -17.94 -11.41
CA PRO A 269 5.18 -17.68 -12.79
C PRO A 269 4.05 -17.13 -13.68
N SER A 270 2.79 -17.44 -13.37
CA SER A 270 1.62 -16.92 -14.09
C SER A 270 1.50 -15.39 -14.07
N ILE A 271 1.90 -14.73 -12.98
CA ILE A 271 1.83 -13.26 -12.85
C ILE A 271 3.16 -12.56 -13.12
N PHE A 272 4.23 -13.33 -13.34
CA PHE A 272 5.60 -12.83 -13.41
C PHE A 272 5.77 -11.74 -14.46
N LYS A 273 5.24 -11.94 -15.68
CA LYS A 273 5.32 -10.93 -16.75
C LYS A 273 4.79 -9.56 -16.33
N LEU A 274 3.69 -9.52 -15.58
CA LEU A 274 3.11 -8.26 -15.11
C LEU A 274 3.99 -7.61 -14.03
N ALA A 275 4.53 -8.42 -13.10
CA ALA A 275 5.47 -7.94 -12.09
C ALA A 275 6.75 -7.40 -12.74
N HIS A 276 7.28 -8.13 -13.74
CA HIS A 276 8.46 -7.76 -14.52
C HIS A 276 8.24 -6.45 -15.27
N LEU A 277 7.13 -6.30 -16.01
CA LEU A 277 6.78 -5.03 -16.67
C LEU A 277 6.66 -3.85 -15.70
N SER A 278 6.24 -4.11 -14.46
CA SER A 278 6.02 -3.07 -13.45
C SER A 278 7.30 -2.65 -12.73
N TYR A 279 8.26 -3.57 -12.55
CA TYR A 279 9.37 -3.38 -11.62
C TYR A 279 10.77 -3.74 -12.17
N SER A 280 10.91 -4.36 -13.33
CA SER A 280 12.23 -4.70 -13.89
C SER A 280 13.11 -3.49 -14.20
N HIS A 281 12.49 -2.32 -14.43
CA HIS A 281 13.18 -1.08 -14.75
C HIS A 281 12.68 0.07 -13.86
N PRO A 282 13.50 1.12 -13.66
CA PRO A 282 13.04 2.33 -12.99
C PRO A 282 11.81 2.94 -13.68
N SER A 283 10.82 3.32 -12.89
CA SER A 283 9.57 3.95 -13.35
C SER A 283 9.52 5.41 -12.90
N MET A 284 8.94 6.29 -13.70
CA MET A 284 8.79 7.70 -13.34
C MET A 284 7.56 7.92 -12.44
N LEU A 285 7.78 8.60 -11.32
CA LEU A 285 6.75 9.08 -10.42
C LEU A 285 6.59 10.59 -10.61
N ILE A 286 5.38 11.02 -10.95
CA ILE A 286 5.07 12.44 -11.23
C ILE A 286 4.50 13.08 -9.96
N ALA A 287 5.23 14.03 -9.37
CA ALA A 287 4.80 14.80 -8.22
C ALA A 287 4.66 16.27 -8.64
N SER A 288 3.43 16.69 -8.96
CA SER A 288 3.15 17.97 -9.62
C SER A 288 3.93 18.09 -10.95
N ASP A 289 4.83 19.07 -11.07
CA ASP A 289 5.72 19.32 -12.21
C ASP A 289 7.09 18.61 -12.08
N ASN A 290 7.32 17.87 -11.00
CA ASN A 290 8.58 17.19 -10.72
C ASN A 290 8.51 15.69 -11.01
N ILE A 291 9.66 15.15 -11.46
CA ILE A 291 9.84 13.72 -11.69
C ILE A 291 10.73 13.14 -10.59
N ILE A 292 10.29 12.03 -10.00
CA ILE A 292 11.09 11.21 -9.09
C ILE A 292 11.23 9.82 -9.71
N SER A 293 12.46 9.31 -9.79
CA SER A 293 12.70 7.94 -10.24
C SER A 293 12.38 6.95 -9.12
N SER A 294 11.55 5.95 -9.41
CA SER A 294 11.34 4.78 -8.54
C SER A 294 12.10 3.60 -9.15
N ALA A 295 13.30 3.37 -8.64
CA ALA A 295 14.23 2.33 -9.09
C ALA A 295 14.31 1.12 -8.15
N THR A 296 13.98 1.31 -6.88
CA THR A 296 13.92 0.28 -5.84
C THR A 296 12.50 0.18 -5.30
N GLY A 297 12.18 -0.94 -4.67
CA GLY A 297 10.93 -1.13 -3.97
C GLY A 297 9.71 -1.35 -4.85
N ILE A 298 8.64 -1.65 -4.15
CA ILE A 298 7.29 -1.86 -4.64
C ILE A 298 6.49 -0.60 -4.32
N GLN A 299 5.86 -0.03 -5.34
CA GLN A 299 5.09 1.21 -5.23
C GLN A 299 3.90 1.08 -4.26
N GLN A 300 3.85 1.94 -3.24
CA GLN A 300 2.69 2.03 -2.35
C GLN A 300 1.47 2.56 -3.11
N GLY A 301 0.43 1.73 -3.22
CA GLY A 301 -0.76 2.03 -4.04
C GLY A 301 -0.98 1.06 -5.20
N ASP A 302 0.03 0.24 -5.53
CA ASP A 302 -0.13 -0.87 -6.47
C ASP A 302 -0.96 -2.01 -5.84
N PRO A 303 -2.09 -2.43 -6.43
CA PRO A 303 -2.89 -3.55 -5.94
C PRO A 303 -2.14 -4.88 -5.83
N LEU A 304 -1.08 -5.10 -6.62
CA LEU A 304 -0.25 -6.31 -6.57
C LEU A 304 0.86 -6.19 -5.51
N GLY A 305 1.15 -4.97 -5.06
CA GLY A 305 2.29 -4.69 -4.21
C GLY A 305 2.36 -5.47 -2.90
N PRO A 306 1.27 -5.54 -2.10
CA PRO A 306 1.28 -6.30 -0.85
C PRO A 306 1.61 -7.79 -1.02
N LEU A 307 1.10 -8.43 -2.09
CA LEU A 307 1.40 -9.83 -2.40
C LEU A 307 2.89 -10.04 -2.69
N LEU A 308 3.45 -9.21 -3.57
CA LEU A 308 4.88 -9.27 -3.92
C LEU A 308 5.77 -9.05 -2.70
N PHE A 309 5.43 -8.07 -1.85
CA PHE A 309 6.16 -7.78 -0.63
C PHE A 309 6.12 -8.97 0.33
N ALA A 310 4.93 -9.51 0.59
CA ALA A 310 4.73 -10.64 1.49
C ALA A 310 5.52 -11.89 1.05
N MET A 311 5.50 -12.22 -0.24
CA MET A 311 6.30 -13.33 -0.78
C MET A 311 7.80 -13.09 -0.64
N ALA A 312 8.26 -11.87 -0.91
CA ALA A 312 9.67 -11.52 -0.89
C ALA A 312 10.30 -11.66 0.51
N VAL A 313 9.55 -11.32 1.57
CA VAL A 313 10.03 -11.44 2.97
C VAL A 313 9.77 -12.80 3.61
N ASP A 314 8.96 -13.67 3.00
CA ASP A 314 8.48 -14.93 3.59
C ASP A 314 9.62 -15.87 4.03
N GLY A 315 10.69 -15.98 3.23
CA GLY A 315 11.85 -16.80 3.60
C GLY A 315 12.53 -16.34 4.90
N VAL A 316 12.65 -15.03 5.10
CA VAL A 316 13.17 -14.46 6.35
C VAL A 316 12.16 -14.63 7.47
N ALA A 317 10.87 -14.40 7.21
CA ALA A 317 9.81 -14.56 8.20
C ALA A 317 9.79 -15.98 8.78
N ARG A 318 9.91 -17.02 7.95
CA ARG A 318 9.90 -18.43 8.38
C ARG A 318 11.16 -18.89 9.09
N SER A 319 12.26 -18.16 8.92
CA SER A 319 13.53 -18.53 9.55
C SER A 319 13.56 -18.24 11.06
N ILE A 320 12.58 -17.49 11.59
CA ILE A 320 12.37 -17.19 13.01
C ILE A 320 12.05 -18.47 13.80
N ALA A 321 12.84 -18.71 14.85
CA ALA A 321 12.72 -19.85 15.74
C ALA A 321 11.87 -19.56 16.99
N SER A 322 11.65 -18.27 17.32
CA SER A 322 10.79 -17.86 18.43
C SER A 322 9.40 -18.51 18.34
N PRO A 323 8.85 -19.00 19.47
CA PRO A 323 7.59 -19.72 19.50
C PRO A 323 6.39 -18.87 19.03
N PHE A 324 6.51 -17.56 19.11
CA PHE A 324 5.55 -16.63 18.53
C PHE A 324 6.20 -15.88 17.36
N ASN A 325 5.57 -15.97 16.18
CA ASN A 325 6.07 -15.35 14.96
C ASN A 325 4.88 -15.02 14.04
N ILE A 326 4.55 -13.73 13.97
CA ILE A 326 3.47 -13.23 13.12
C ILE A 326 3.96 -12.04 12.32
N TRP A 327 3.67 -12.06 11.03
CA TRP A 327 3.95 -11.00 10.09
C TRP A 327 2.65 -10.54 9.46
N TYR A 328 2.50 -9.22 9.32
CA TYR A 328 1.47 -8.59 8.52
C TYR A 328 2.16 -7.61 7.58
N LEU A 329 2.50 -8.10 6.39
CA LEU A 329 3.40 -7.38 5.46
C LEU A 329 4.75 -7.08 6.13
N ASP A 330 5.08 -5.80 6.34
CA ASP A 330 6.29 -5.31 7.00
C ASP A 330 6.21 -5.28 8.53
N ASP A 331 5.00 -5.36 9.11
CA ASP A 331 4.83 -5.41 10.57
C ASP A 331 5.14 -6.84 11.08
N ALA A 332 6.27 -7.02 11.75
CA ALA A 332 6.66 -8.31 12.33
C ALA A 332 6.53 -8.29 13.86
N THR A 333 5.96 -9.33 14.45
CA THR A 333 5.83 -9.52 15.90
C THR A 333 6.37 -10.89 16.29
N LEU A 334 7.42 -10.89 17.11
CA LEU A 334 8.11 -12.07 17.62
C LEU A 334 7.82 -12.22 19.11
N GLY A 335 7.89 -13.42 19.64
CA GLY A 335 7.77 -13.62 21.08
C GLY A 335 8.35 -14.95 21.53
N GLY A 336 9.00 -14.92 22.68
CA GLY A 336 9.76 -16.04 23.21
C GLY A 336 10.56 -15.63 24.43
N SER A 337 11.53 -16.46 24.83
CA SER A 337 12.55 -16.02 25.78
C SER A 337 13.44 -14.96 25.14
N ILE A 338 14.13 -14.18 25.96
CA ILE A 338 15.00 -13.11 25.47
C ILE A 338 16.16 -13.66 24.66
N GLU A 339 16.70 -14.81 25.03
CA GLU A 339 17.78 -15.49 24.33
C GLU A 339 17.34 -15.93 22.92
N ALA A 340 16.14 -16.51 22.81
CA ALA A 340 15.57 -16.93 21.53
C ALA A 340 15.31 -15.73 20.61
N VAL A 341 14.71 -14.66 21.15
CA VAL A 341 14.43 -13.44 20.38
C VAL A 341 15.73 -12.73 19.97
N ALA A 342 16.74 -12.66 20.83
CA ALA A 342 18.04 -12.09 20.51
C ALA A 342 18.78 -12.91 19.44
N ALA A 343 18.69 -14.24 19.50
CA ALA A 343 19.24 -15.12 18.46
C ALA A 343 18.54 -14.90 17.12
N ASP A 344 17.21 -14.77 17.12
CA ASP A 344 16.45 -14.44 15.92
C ASP A 344 16.86 -13.09 15.35
N LEU A 345 16.99 -12.04 16.17
CA LEU A 345 17.45 -10.72 15.74
C LEU A 345 18.80 -10.76 15.02
N ARG A 346 19.79 -11.45 15.61
CA ARG A 346 21.13 -11.59 15.01
C ARG A 346 21.12 -12.27 13.65
N ARG A 347 20.11 -13.11 13.38
CA ARG A 347 19.94 -13.82 12.10
C ARG A 347 19.07 -13.05 11.11
N VAL A 348 17.97 -12.44 11.55
CA VAL A 348 17.02 -11.75 10.65
C VAL A 348 17.51 -10.38 10.22
N ILE A 349 18.25 -9.64 11.04
CA ILE A 349 18.78 -8.32 10.65
C ILE A 349 19.66 -8.39 9.39
N PRO A 350 20.71 -9.24 9.33
CA PRO A 350 21.50 -9.37 8.12
C PRO A 350 20.68 -9.95 6.95
N ALA A 351 19.77 -10.89 7.22
CA ALA A 351 18.91 -11.45 6.17
C ALA A 351 17.96 -10.41 5.55
N LEU A 352 17.35 -9.54 6.37
CA LEU A 352 16.54 -8.40 5.90
C LEU A 352 17.39 -7.39 5.14
N SER A 353 18.61 -7.13 5.59
CA SER A 353 19.55 -6.23 4.90
C SER A 353 19.86 -6.72 3.49
N LEU A 354 20.03 -8.03 3.29
CA LEU A 354 20.18 -8.63 1.95
C LEU A 354 18.95 -8.39 1.05
N LEU A 355 17.76 -8.23 1.63
CA LEU A 355 16.54 -7.86 0.91
C LEU A 355 16.39 -6.35 0.70
N GLY A 356 17.35 -5.53 1.14
CA GLY A 356 17.27 -4.06 1.12
C GLY A 356 16.40 -3.46 2.23
N LEU A 357 16.08 -4.25 3.28
CA LEU A 357 15.25 -3.84 4.39
C LEU A 357 16.09 -3.55 5.63
N GLU A 358 15.70 -2.52 6.38
CA GLU A 358 16.36 -2.11 7.62
C GLU A 358 15.33 -1.98 8.74
N ILE A 359 15.67 -2.49 9.92
CA ILE A 359 14.83 -2.35 11.12
C ILE A 359 14.96 -0.94 11.67
N ASN A 360 13.82 -0.38 12.04
CA ASN A 360 13.72 0.89 12.71
C ASN A 360 13.71 0.70 14.22
N SER A 361 14.89 0.75 14.84
CA SER A 361 15.04 0.52 16.28
C SER A 361 14.09 1.39 17.12
N SER A 362 14.04 2.70 16.85
CA SER A 362 13.24 3.66 17.64
C SER A 362 11.72 3.56 17.48
N LYS A 363 11.25 2.83 16.46
CA LYS A 363 9.83 2.51 16.28
C LYS A 363 9.49 1.06 16.59
N SER A 364 10.51 0.23 16.81
CA SER A 364 10.33 -1.12 17.30
C SER A 364 10.02 -1.07 18.80
N GLU A 365 9.22 -2.02 19.26
CA GLU A 365 8.70 -2.04 20.62
C GLU A 365 8.99 -3.38 21.28
N ILE A 366 9.48 -3.36 22.52
CA ILE A 366 9.60 -4.54 23.37
C ILE A 366 8.63 -4.46 24.54
N ILE A 367 7.99 -5.59 24.83
CA ILE A 367 6.97 -5.71 25.87
C ILE A 367 7.34 -6.86 26.79
N ASN A 368 7.45 -6.54 28.08
CA ASN A 368 7.60 -7.55 29.13
C ASN A 368 6.25 -8.24 29.37
N LEU A 369 6.17 -9.56 29.18
CA LEU A 369 4.94 -10.29 29.46
C LEU A 369 4.88 -10.74 30.92
N ASN A 370 5.97 -11.32 31.44
CA ASN A 370 6.00 -11.90 32.78
C ASN A 370 7.40 -12.08 33.40
N TYR A 371 8.44 -11.41 32.89
CA TYR A 371 9.72 -11.30 33.61
C TYR A 371 9.54 -10.44 34.86
N SER A 372 10.32 -10.72 35.91
CA SER A 372 10.48 -9.79 37.03
C SER A 372 11.10 -8.47 36.53
N ALA A 373 10.92 -7.37 37.26
CA ALA A 373 11.47 -6.08 36.86
C ALA A 373 12.99 -6.12 36.70
N ASP A 374 13.68 -6.75 37.65
CA ASP A 374 15.15 -6.86 37.64
C ASP A 374 15.65 -7.75 36.51
N ASP A 375 14.98 -8.90 36.28
CA ASP A 375 15.35 -9.80 35.18
C ASP A 375 15.11 -9.14 33.82
N PHE A 376 14.00 -8.40 33.67
CA PHE A 376 13.69 -7.70 32.43
C PHE A 376 14.71 -6.58 32.14
N GLU A 377 15.09 -5.78 33.15
CA GLU A 377 16.10 -4.73 33.00
C GLU A 377 17.49 -5.29 32.70
N SER A 378 17.84 -6.45 33.26
CA SER A 378 19.09 -7.13 32.89
C SER A 378 19.03 -7.63 31.45
N ALA A 379 17.93 -8.28 31.09
CA ALA A 379 17.84 -9.02 29.84
C ALA A 379 17.52 -8.11 28.63
N ILE A 380 16.91 -6.94 28.81
CA ILE A 380 16.74 -5.95 27.74
C ILE A 380 18.08 -5.36 27.28
N ARG A 381 19.15 -5.42 28.10
CA ARG A 381 20.49 -4.96 27.70
C ARG A 381 20.97 -5.68 26.45
N ASP A 382 20.77 -6.99 26.38
CA ASP A 382 21.16 -7.81 25.22
C ASP A 382 20.39 -7.42 23.96
N ILE A 383 19.11 -7.07 24.10
CA ILE A 383 18.31 -6.57 22.99
C ILE A 383 18.78 -5.18 22.58
N ARG A 384 19.09 -4.29 23.52
CA ARG A 384 19.61 -2.94 23.25
C ARG A 384 21.00 -2.95 22.60
N LEU A 385 21.81 -3.97 22.83
CA LEU A 385 23.06 -4.16 22.08
C LEU A 385 22.83 -4.43 20.59
N ILE A 386 21.63 -4.88 20.21
CA ILE A 386 21.26 -5.17 18.81
C ILE A 386 20.36 -4.07 18.23
N LEU A 387 19.44 -3.54 19.04
CA LEU A 387 18.47 -2.49 18.72
C LEU A 387 18.57 -1.37 19.77
N GLU A 388 19.53 -0.47 19.57
CA GLU A 388 19.96 0.55 20.54
C GLU A 388 18.80 1.40 21.08
N ASP A 389 17.95 1.91 20.20
CA ASP A 389 16.87 2.85 20.55
C ASP A 389 15.50 2.19 20.79
N ILE A 390 15.46 0.88 21.08
CA ILE A 390 14.17 0.18 21.20
C ILE A 390 13.26 0.76 22.28
N LYS A 391 11.98 0.97 21.92
CA LYS A 391 10.97 1.49 22.85
C LYS A 391 10.46 0.36 23.76
N ILE A 392 10.44 0.58 25.07
CA ILE A 392 9.69 -0.28 26.00
C ILE A 392 8.24 0.18 26.00
N THR A 393 7.32 -0.74 25.74
CA THR A 393 5.88 -0.46 25.79
C THR A 393 5.26 -1.27 26.94
N PRO A 394 4.55 -0.62 27.89
CA PRO A 394 3.81 -1.31 28.93
C PRO A 394 2.85 -2.34 28.34
N LYS A 395 2.69 -3.49 28.99
CA LYS A 395 1.80 -4.55 28.49
C LYS A 395 0.37 -4.04 28.32
N GLU A 396 -0.09 -3.17 29.21
CA GLU A 396 -1.43 -2.59 29.21
C GLU A 396 -1.71 -1.76 27.95
N GLU A 397 -0.67 -1.19 27.33
CA GLU A 397 -0.73 -0.37 26.13
C GLU A 397 -0.52 -1.19 24.84
N LEU A 398 -0.32 -2.50 24.95
CA LEU A 398 -0.01 -3.34 23.79
C LEU A 398 -1.16 -3.35 22.77
N HIS A 399 -0.85 -2.83 21.59
CA HIS A 399 -1.69 -2.93 20.40
C HIS A 399 -1.02 -3.79 19.34
N ILE A 400 -1.78 -4.72 18.75
CA ILE A 400 -1.41 -5.52 17.58
C ILE A 400 -2.31 -5.11 16.42
N LEU A 401 -1.70 -4.63 15.34
CA LEU A 401 -2.39 -4.19 14.12
C LEU A 401 -3.54 -3.21 14.38
N GLY A 402 -3.34 -2.31 15.35
CA GLY A 402 -4.31 -1.29 15.75
C GLY A 402 -5.42 -1.77 16.70
N SER A 403 -5.36 -3.03 17.16
CA SER A 403 -6.31 -3.58 18.12
C SER A 403 -5.65 -3.76 19.50
N PRO A 404 -6.31 -3.32 20.60
CA PRO A 404 -5.79 -3.54 21.95
C PRO A 404 -5.79 -5.03 22.30
N VAL A 405 -4.68 -5.52 22.83
CA VAL A 405 -4.57 -6.92 23.26
C VAL A 405 -5.30 -7.13 24.58
N PHE A 406 -5.20 -6.18 25.49
CA PHE A 406 -5.74 -6.30 26.85
C PHE A 406 -6.91 -5.36 27.15
N PRO A 407 -7.79 -5.72 28.12
CA PRO A 407 -8.98 -4.92 28.46
C PRO A 407 -8.72 -3.46 28.86
N MET A 408 -7.56 -3.16 29.45
CA MET A 408 -7.20 -1.85 29.98
C MET A 408 -7.14 -0.78 28.88
N ALA A 409 -6.64 -1.14 27.70
CA ALA A 409 -6.60 -0.25 26.53
C ALA A 409 -7.96 -0.11 25.82
N ILE A 410 -9.00 -0.87 26.20
CA ILE A 410 -10.33 -0.76 25.56
C ILE A 410 -10.91 0.63 25.78
N ARG A 411 -10.78 1.18 26.99
CA ARG A 411 -11.37 2.49 27.31
C ARG A 411 -10.77 3.59 26.44
N GLU A 412 -9.44 3.65 26.35
CA GLU A 412 -8.72 4.62 25.51
C GLU A 412 -9.09 4.46 24.03
N CYS A 413 -9.24 3.23 23.55
CA CYS A 413 -9.68 2.96 22.18
C CYS A 413 -11.10 3.49 21.93
N LEU A 414 -12.04 3.24 22.86
CA LEU A 414 -13.41 3.77 22.77
C LEU A 414 -13.44 5.30 22.82
N ASP A 415 -12.63 5.92 23.69
CA ASP A 415 -12.54 7.38 23.79
C ASP A 415 -11.96 7.98 22.50
N THR A 416 -10.96 7.33 21.89
CA THR A 416 -10.44 7.72 20.56
C THR A 416 -11.51 7.62 19.47
N LYS A 417 -12.32 6.55 19.47
CA LYS A 417 -13.45 6.41 18.54
C LYS A 417 -14.52 7.48 18.77
N HIS A 418 -14.81 7.80 20.03
CA HIS A 418 -15.73 8.87 20.41
C HIS A 418 -15.27 10.22 19.84
N VAL A 419 -13.98 10.58 20.02
CA VAL A 419 -13.41 11.81 19.44
C VAL A 419 -13.56 11.87 17.92
N ILE A 420 -13.33 10.74 17.22
CA ILE A 420 -13.53 10.67 15.76
C ILE A 420 -15.00 10.93 15.41
N LEU A 421 -15.95 10.30 16.13
CA LEU A 421 -17.38 10.48 15.89
C LEU A 421 -17.85 11.91 16.17
N THR A 422 -17.37 12.52 17.25
CA THR A 422 -17.66 13.93 17.57
C THR A 422 -17.17 14.84 16.44
N ARG A 423 -15.91 14.70 16.01
CA ARG A 423 -15.34 15.46 14.90
C ARG A 423 -16.11 15.24 13.59
N MET A 424 -16.53 14.01 13.31
CA MET A 424 -17.36 13.71 12.14
C MET A 424 -18.69 14.46 12.21
N THR A 425 -19.32 14.50 13.38
CA THR A 425 -20.61 15.17 13.59
C THR A 425 -20.47 16.68 13.41
N GLU A 426 -19.41 17.29 13.94
CA GLU A 426 -19.08 18.71 13.74
C GLU A 426 -18.87 19.02 12.25
N LYS A 427 -18.05 18.23 11.55
CA LYS A 427 -17.81 18.41 10.11
C LYS A 427 -19.06 18.22 9.26
N LEU A 428 -19.99 17.36 9.69
CA LEU A 428 -21.25 17.13 8.99
C LEU A 428 -22.10 18.40 8.94
N GLN A 429 -22.04 19.25 9.98
CA GLN A 429 -22.73 20.55 10.01
C GLN A 429 -22.21 21.51 8.94
N LEU A 430 -20.99 21.29 8.41
CA LEU A 430 -20.40 22.11 7.35
C LEU A 430 -20.87 21.72 5.95
N ILE A 431 -21.55 20.57 5.81
CA ILE A 431 -22.08 20.11 4.53
C ILE A 431 -23.51 20.63 4.39
N ASP A 432 -23.82 21.15 3.21
CA ASP A 432 -25.17 21.59 2.90
C ASP A 432 -26.12 20.38 2.94
N ALA A 433 -27.22 20.49 3.69
CA ALA A 433 -28.30 19.52 3.59
C ALA A 433 -28.70 19.45 2.12
N HIS A 434 -28.66 18.27 1.49
CA HIS A 434 -29.13 18.11 0.14
C HIS A 434 -30.56 18.64 0.07
N GLN A 435 -30.78 19.74 -0.65
CA GLN A 435 -32.13 20.06 -1.08
C GLN A 435 -32.57 18.88 -1.94
N PRO A 436 -33.70 18.22 -1.62
CA PRO A 436 -34.24 17.19 -2.49
C PRO A 436 -34.39 17.83 -3.86
N SER A 437 -33.72 17.27 -4.86
CA SER A 437 -33.92 17.66 -6.24
C SER A 437 -35.41 17.57 -6.51
N SER A 438 -36.06 18.72 -6.67
CA SER A 438 -37.46 18.81 -7.07
C SER A 438 -37.59 18.03 -8.37
N SER A 439 -38.27 16.90 -8.27
CA SER A 439 -38.60 15.93 -9.33
C SER A 439 -39.17 16.58 -10.58
#